data_AF-A0A519TD32-F1
#
_entry.id   AF-A0A519TD32-F1
#
_cell.length_a   1.000
_cell.length_b   1.000
_cell.length_c   1.000
_cell.angle_alpha   90.00
_cell.angle_beta   90.00
_cell.angle_gamma   90.00
#
_symmetry.space_group_name_H-M   'P 1'
#
loop_
_entity.id
_entity.type
_entity.pdbx_description
1 polymer ?
#
loop_
_entity_poly.entity_id
_entity_poly.type
_entity_poly.pdbx_seq_one_letter_code
_entity_poly.pdbx_strand_id
1 'polypeptide(L)'
;MASRIRTLEEYNAAYQQAAEHPEMYWGNVAEDFTWRKKWDTVCGGEFSPAGTSTWFDGATLNITENCLDRHLATRANKLAII
;
A
#
# COMPACT_ATOMS: atom_id res chain seq x y z
N MET A 1 0.79 0.11 10.31
CA MET A 1 1.61 1.33 10.43
C MET A 1 2.97 1.04 9.82
N ALA A 2 3.19 1.44 8.57
CA ALA A 2 4.53 1.46 8.02
C ALA A 2 5.41 2.43 8.86
N SER A 3 6.52 1.91 9.39
CA SER A 3 7.42 2.71 10.22
C SER A 3 8.06 3.82 9.37
N ARG A 4 8.12 5.04 9.90
CA ARG A 4 8.77 6.17 9.22
C ARG A 4 10.29 5.94 9.22
N ILE A 5 10.89 5.94 8.04
CA ILE A 5 12.34 5.89 7.84
C ILE A 5 12.96 7.24 8.26
N ARG A 6 14.01 7.18 9.09
CA ARG A 6 14.69 8.33 9.70
C ARG A 6 16.18 8.36 9.40
N THR A 7 16.78 7.22 9.05
CA THR A 7 18.22 7.12 8.77
C THR A 7 18.48 6.50 7.41
N LEU A 8 19.70 6.69 6.88
CA LEU A 8 20.14 6.04 5.65
C LEU A 8 20.22 4.51 5.78
N GLU A 9 20.58 4.03 6.97
CA GLU A 9 20.63 2.59 7.26
C GLU A 9 19.24 1.95 7.22
N GLU A 10 18.25 2.58 7.86
CA GLU A 10 16.84 2.15 7.80
C GLU A 10 16.31 2.17 6.35
N TYR A 11 16.69 3.18 5.57
CA TYR A 11 16.35 3.25 4.15
C TYR A 11 16.93 2.05 3.38
N ASN A 12 18.22 1.78 3.53
CA ASN A 12 18.89 0.69 2.83
C ASN A 12 18.28 -0.67 3.20
N ALA A 13 17.96 -0.88 4.48
CA ALA A 13 17.31 -2.10 4.95
C ALA A 13 15.90 -2.26 4.36
N ALA A 14 15.08 -1.20 4.37
CA ALA A 14 13.74 -1.22 3.79
C ALA A 14 13.78 -1.45 2.27
N TYR A 15 14.73 -0.80 1.58
CA TYR A 15 14.94 -0.98 0.15
C TYR A 15 15.31 -2.43 -0.20
N GLN A 16 16.27 -3.00 0.53
CA GLN A 16 16.68 -4.39 0.34
C GLN A 16 15.51 -5.35 0.57
N GLN A 17 14.74 -5.15 1.64
CA GLN A 17 13.57 -5.98 1.93
C GLN A 17 12.50 -5.86 0.83
N ALA A 18 12.24 -4.66 0.33
CA ALA A 18 11.27 -4.44 -0.76
C ALA A 18 11.69 -5.14 -2.07
N ALA A 19 13.00 -5.25 -2.32
CA ALA A 19 13.54 -5.90 -3.51
C ALA A 19 13.59 -7.43 -3.38
N GLU A 20 14.04 -7.95 -2.23
CA GLU A 20 14.22 -9.40 -2.00
C GLU A 20 12.90 -10.11 -1.62
N HIS A 21 12.01 -9.40 -0.92
CA HIS A 21 10.75 -9.95 -0.41
C HIS A 21 9.55 -9.02 -0.70
N PRO A 22 9.25 -8.76 -1.98
CA PRO A 22 8.27 -7.74 -2.38
C PRO A 22 6.87 -8.00 -1.86
N GLU A 23 6.37 -9.24 -1.91
CA GLU A 23 5.02 -9.56 -1.42
C GLU A 23 4.86 -9.28 0.08
N MET A 24 5.86 -9.67 0.87
CA MET A 24 5.83 -9.43 2.32
C MET A 24 5.92 -7.94 2.63
N TYR A 25 6.86 -7.23 1.99
CA TYR A 25 7.05 -5.81 2.23
C TYR A 25 5.82 -4.99 1.81
N TRP A 26 5.41 -5.12 0.56
CA TRP A 26 4.29 -4.35 0.02
C TRP A 26 2.94 -4.78 0.58
N GLY A 27 2.76 -6.05 0.92
CA GLY A 27 1.60 -6.52 1.67
C GLY A 27 1.46 -5.79 3.00
N ASN A 28 2.56 -5.72 3.78
CA ASN A 28 2.58 -5.00 5.05
C ASN A 28 2.30 -3.50 4.91
N VAL A 29 2.81 -2.86 3.85
CA VAL A 29 2.52 -1.45 3.55
C VAL A 29 1.04 -1.26 3.18
N ALA A 30 0.48 -2.16 2.39
CA ALA A 30 -0.89 -2.07 1.90
C ALA A 30 -1.95 -2.27 3.00
N GLU A 31 -1.58 -2.85 4.15
CA GLU A 31 -2.43 -2.94 5.35
C GLU A 31 -2.89 -1.57 5.90
N ASP A 32 -2.19 -0.49 5.58
CA ASP A 32 -2.56 0.86 6.01
C ASP A 32 -3.75 1.47 5.21
N PHE A 33 -4.23 0.76 4.17
CA PHE A 33 -5.40 1.15 3.39
C PHE A 33 -6.68 0.48 3.90
N THR A 34 -7.81 1.15 3.66
CA THR A 34 -9.15 0.59 3.88
C THR A 34 -9.56 -0.24 2.67
N TRP A 35 -9.59 -1.56 2.85
CA TRP A 35 -10.02 -2.52 1.85
C TRP A 35 -11.42 -3.02 2.15
N ARG A 36 -12.25 -3.14 1.11
CA ARG A 36 -13.54 -3.85 1.20
C ARG A 36 -13.34 -5.36 1.11
N LYS A 37 -12.40 -5.79 0.25
CA LYS A 37 -11.87 -7.17 0.18
C LYS A 37 -10.35 -7.08 0.04
N LYS A 38 -9.62 -7.83 0.88
CA LYS A 38 -8.16 -7.96 0.74
C LYS A 38 -7.79 -8.74 -0.51
N TRP A 39 -6.60 -8.46 -1.02
CA TRP A 39 -5.99 -9.17 -2.14
C TRP A 39 -5.81 -10.66 -1.83
N ASP A 40 -5.81 -11.46 -2.90
CA ASP A 40 -5.42 -12.85 -2.90
C ASP A 40 -3.92 -12.99 -3.24
N THR A 41 -3.36 -12.04 -4.01
CA THR A 41 -1.93 -11.98 -4.35
C THR A 41 -1.43 -10.54 -4.36
N VAL A 42 -0.28 -10.27 -3.73
CA VAL A 42 0.25 -8.90 -3.58
C VAL A 42 0.83 -8.35 -4.87
N CYS A 43 1.68 -9.12 -5.54
CA CYS A 43 2.28 -8.71 -6.81
C CYS A 43 2.56 -9.94 -7.66
N GLY A 44 2.51 -9.79 -8.98
CA GLY A 44 2.82 -10.87 -9.89
C GLY A 44 2.95 -10.38 -11.32
N GLY A 45 3.12 -11.33 -12.22
CA GLY A 45 3.26 -11.07 -13.64
C GLY A 45 4.69 -11.15 -14.14
N GLU A 46 4.88 -10.72 -15.38
CA GLU A 46 6.14 -10.90 -16.12
C GLU A 46 6.67 -9.56 -16.60
N PHE A 47 7.98 -9.35 -16.43
CA PHE A 47 8.66 -8.16 -16.90
C PHE A 47 9.16 -8.37 -18.34
N SER A 48 8.23 -8.40 -19.29
CA SER A 48 8.51 -8.55 -20.71
C SER A 48 7.64 -7.59 -21.54
N PRO A 49 7.99 -7.31 -22.83
CA PRO A 49 7.24 -6.36 -23.65
C PRO A 49 5.76 -6.71 -23.85
N ALA A 50 5.41 -7.99 -23.70
CA ALA A 50 4.03 -8.49 -23.72
C ALA A 50 3.54 -8.95 -22.34
N GLY A 51 4.38 -8.81 -21.31
CA GLY A 51 4.06 -9.18 -19.94
C GLY A 51 3.02 -8.25 -19.34
N THR A 52 2.19 -8.80 -18.46
CA THR A 52 1.27 -8.02 -17.62
C THR A 52 1.83 -8.02 -16.21
N SER A 53 1.84 -6.87 -15.54
CA SER A 53 2.14 -6.77 -14.11
C SER A 53 0.84 -6.54 -13.33
N THR A 54 0.65 -7.31 -12.27
CA THR A 54 -0.54 -7.23 -11.41
C THR A 54 -0.13 -6.87 -9.99
N TRP A 55 -0.95 -6.06 -9.32
CA TRP A 55 -0.76 -5.66 -7.93
C TRP A 55 -2.07 -5.76 -7.19
N PHE A 56 -2.03 -6.38 -6.00
CA PHE A 56 -3.17 -6.60 -5.11
C PHE A 56 -4.34 -7.28 -5.83
N ASP A 57 -4.03 -8.33 -6.60
CA ASP A 57 -5.02 -9.03 -7.40
C ASP A 57 -6.10 -9.66 -6.51
N GLY A 58 -7.34 -9.65 -7.00
CA GLY A 58 -8.52 -10.09 -6.25
C GLY A 58 -8.98 -9.13 -5.14
N ALA A 59 -8.31 -8.00 -4.91
CA ALA A 59 -8.71 -7.00 -3.93
C ALA A 59 -9.84 -6.09 -4.42
N THR A 60 -10.51 -5.43 -3.48
CA THR A 60 -11.49 -4.37 -3.78
C THR A 60 -11.40 -3.28 -2.73
N LEU A 61 -11.34 -2.02 -3.18
CA LEU A 61 -11.41 -0.83 -2.34
C LEU A 61 -12.21 0.26 -3.04
N ASN A 62 -12.53 1.32 -2.29
CA ASN A 62 -12.96 2.58 -2.86
C ASN A 62 -11.97 3.69 -2.47
N ILE A 63 -11.60 4.52 -3.45
CA ILE A 63 -10.66 5.62 -3.22
C ILE A 63 -11.22 6.69 -2.29
N THR A 64 -12.52 7.00 -2.37
CA THR A 64 -13.14 8.00 -1.48
C THR A 64 -13.13 7.53 -0.04
N GLU A 65 -13.37 6.23 0.21
CA GLU A 65 -13.32 5.66 1.55
C GLU A 65 -11.95 5.85 2.21
N ASN A 66 -10.88 5.74 1.41
CA ASN A 66 -9.52 5.93 1.85
C ASN A 66 -9.13 7.41 2.01
N CYS A 67 -9.64 8.30 1.15
CA CYS A 67 -9.28 9.71 1.17
C CYS A 67 -10.16 10.57 2.08
N LEU A 68 -11.41 10.16 2.33
CA LEU A 68 -12.43 10.96 2.98
C LEU A 68 -13.13 10.18 4.10
N ASP A 69 -13.88 9.13 3.76
CA ASP A 69 -14.87 8.53 4.66
C ASP A 69 -14.23 8.00 5.96
N ARG A 70 -13.08 7.31 5.86
CA ARG A 70 -12.36 6.80 7.04
C ARG A 70 -11.90 7.89 8.01
N HIS A 71 -11.74 9.13 7.52
CA HIS A 71 -11.31 10.25 8.35
C HIS A 71 -12.47 10.96 9.05
N LEU A 72 -13.69 10.88 8.51
CA LEU A 72 -14.86 11.58 9.05
C LEU A 72 -15.16 11.17 10.50
N ALA A 73 -14.99 9.89 10.85
CA ALA A 73 -15.27 9.38 12.20
C ALA A 73 -14.43 10.06 13.30
N THR A 74 -13.24 10.56 12.99
CA THR A 74 -12.31 11.12 13.99
C THR A 74 -11.89 12.56 13.72
N ARG A 75 -12.08 13.05 12.49
CA ARG A 75 -11.54 14.34 12.00
C ARG A 75 -12.52 15.09 11.09
N ALA A 76 -13.83 14.93 11.28
CA ALA A 76 -14.86 15.56 10.44
C ALA A 76 -14.68 17.07 10.23
N ASN A 77 -14.28 17.82 11.26
CA ASN A 77 -14.11 19.27 11.21
C ASN A 77 -12.69 19.71 10.78
N LYS A 78 -11.81 18.77 10.41
CA LYS A 78 -10.46 19.10 9.97
C LYS A 78 -10.51 19.55 8.51
N LEU A 79 -9.98 20.73 8.22
CA LEU A 79 -9.85 21.25 6.87
C LEU A 79 -9.04 20.27 5.99
N ALA A 80 -9.63 19.87 4.86
CA ALA A 80 -9.02 18.91 3.93
C ALA A 80 -8.31 19.59 2.75
N ILE A 81 -8.79 20.75 2.30
CA ILE A 81 -8.28 21.52 1.16
C ILE A 81 -8.22 23.00 1.58
N ILE A 82 -7.13 23.69 1.24
CA ILE A 82 -6.89 25.13 1.47
C ILE A 82 -6.87 25.84 0.13
#